data_AF-A0A4U3A2C1-F1
#
_entry.id   AF-A0A4U3A2C1-F1
#
_cell.length_a   1.000
_cell.length_b   1.000
_cell.length_c   1.000
_cell.angle_alpha   90.00
_cell.angle_beta   90.00
_cell.angle_gamma   90.00
#
_symmetry.space_group_name_H-M   'P 1'
#
loop_
_entity.id
_entity.type
_entity.pdbx_description
1 polymer ?
#
loop_
_entity_poly.entity_id
_entity_poly.type
_entity_poly.pdbx_seq_one_letter_code
_entity_poly.pdbx_strand_id
1 'polypeptide(L)'
;IGIFVARKRIQKIAQYIVGSPLYYVTYILLIAGFIIELILTQPSSALLAQLNQQYSEVSYISAIIIFLLLLIIVLISSHLSKEKLREEHEKRLDKELLDYVEKLEDMHDELASFRHDYMNILLSLEEGIRTKNVKEIEQVYYDVIAPTLKTINDHELDIAKLSRVHIPEVRSVLRAKVSTAQHQQIKVLLDIPENIESVSMTVISFIRIISVLVDNAIEEAVHSEEKILQIAFFEMDSRQYFIVRN
;
A
#
# COMPACT_ATOMS: atom_id res chain seq x y z
N ILE A 1 -20.36 -21.32 -38.94
CA ILE A 1 -19.46 -20.16 -39.15
C ILE A 1 -20.09 -18.83 -38.66
N GLY A 2 -21.34 -18.51 -39.04
CA GLY A 2 -21.99 -17.25 -38.65
C GLY A 2 -22.11 -16.95 -37.14
N ILE A 3 -22.45 -17.96 -36.32
CA ILE A 3 -22.62 -17.80 -34.86
C ILE A 3 -21.31 -17.41 -34.16
N PHE A 4 -20.17 -17.97 -34.60
CA PHE A 4 -18.85 -17.67 -34.04
C PHE A 4 -18.40 -16.24 -34.37
N VAL A 5 -18.70 -15.78 -35.59
CA VAL A 5 -18.42 -14.40 -36.02
C VAL A 5 -19.27 -13.40 -35.25
N ALA A 6 -20.56 -13.69 -35.03
CA ALA A 6 -21.46 -12.84 -34.24
C ALA A 6 -20.98 -12.73 -32.78
N ARG A 7 -20.61 -13.86 -32.14
CA ARG A 7 -20.08 -13.88 -30.77
C ARG A 7 -18.84 -12.99 -30.63
N LYS A 8 -17.88 -13.09 -31.55
CA LYS A 8 -16.63 -12.31 -31.50
C LYS A 8 -16.88 -10.80 -31.69
N ARG A 9 -17.86 -10.43 -32.51
CA ARG A 9 -18.27 -9.02 -32.71
C ARG A 9 -18.96 -8.46 -31.46
N ILE A 10 -19.89 -9.20 -30.87
CA ILE A 10 -20.58 -8.81 -29.64
C ILE A 10 -19.58 -8.63 -28.50
N GLN A 11 -18.63 -9.55 -28.34
CA GLN A 11 -17.57 -9.45 -27.33
C GLN A 11 -16.67 -8.22 -27.53
N LYS A 12 -16.27 -7.90 -28.77
CA LYS A 12 -15.49 -6.68 -29.06
C LYS A 12 -16.24 -5.40 -28.71
N ILE A 13 -17.53 -5.31 -29.05
CA ILE A 13 -18.37 -4.16 -28.73
C ILE A 13 -18.52 -4.02 -27.20
N ALA A 14 -18.80 -5.12 -26.51
CA ALA A 14 -18.89 -5.13 -25.05
C ALA A 14 -17.56 -4.74 -24.38
N GLN A 15 -16.42 -5.23 -24.88
CA GLN A 15 -15.09 -4.84 -24.37
C GLN A 15 -14.81 -3.34 -24.54
N TYR A 16 -15.25 -2.74 -25.64
CA TYR A 16 -15.13 -1.30 -25.91
C TYR A 16 -16.04 -0.46 -25.00
N ILE A 17 -17.28 -0.92 -24.77
CA ILE A 17 -18.22 -0.27 -23.85
C ILE A 17 -17.67 -0.28 -22.43
N VAL A 18 -17.14 -1.41 -21.95
CA VAL A 18 -16.57 -1.55 -20.60
C VAL A 18 -15.35 -0.65 -20.39
N GLY A 19 -14.53 -0.43 -21.42
CA GLY A 19 -13.33 0.40 -21.34
C GLY A 19 -13.58 1.90 -21.53
N SER A 20 -14.83 2.33 -21.72
CA SER A 20 -15.19 3.71 -22.01
C SER A 20 -16.29 4.21 -21.06
N PRO A 21 -16.47 5.53 -20.91
CA PRO A 21 -17.59 6.09 -20.13
C PRO A 21 -18.98 5.65 -20.64
N LEU A 22 -19.05 4.99 -21.81
CA LEU A 22 -20.27 4.42 -22.37
C LEU A 22 -20.86 3.30 -21.50
N TYR A 23 -20.10 2.67 -20.60
CA TYR A 23 -20.64 1.67 -19.68
C TYR A 23 -21.78 2.21 -18.81
N TYR A 24 -21.68 3.45 -18.32
CA TYR A 24 -22.77 4.05 -17.54
C TYR A 24 -23.96 4.45 -18.41
N VAL A 25 -23.69 4.82 -19.66
CA VAL A 25 -24.72 5.18 -20.66
C VAL A 25 -25.59 3.97 -20.98
N THR A 26 -25.05 2.74 -21.04
CA THR A 26 -25.86 1.55 -21.32
C THR A 26 -26.85 1.22 -20.20
N TYR A 27 -26.51 1.45 -18.93
CA TYR A 27 -27.46 1.32 -17.83
C TYR A 27 -28.56 2.38 -17.90
N ILE A 28 -28.22 3.63 -18.22
CA ILE A 28 -29.20 4.71 -18.40
C ILE A 28 -30.16 4.37 -19.54
N LEU A 29 -29.66 3.86 -20.67
CA LEU A 29 -30.48 3.43 -21.80
C LEU A 29 -31.39 2.25 -21.44
N LEU A 30 -30.92 1.31 -20.62
CA LEU A 30 -31.74 0.18 -20.14
C LEU A 30 -32.89 0.67 -19.25
N ILE A 31 -32.62 1.60 -18.33
CA ILE A 31 -33.63 2.21 -17.45
C ILE A 31 -34.64 3.01 -18.27
N ALA A 32 -34.16 3.83 -19.22
CA ALA A 32 -35.02 4.59 -20.12
C ALA A 32 -35.92 3.66 -20.97
N GLY A 33 -35.37 2.57 -21.48
CA GLY A 33 -36.11 1.54 -22.21
C GLY A 33 -37.22 0.89 -21.37
N PHE A 34 -36.91 0.54 -20.12
CA PHE A 34 -37.88 -0.01 -19.18
C PHE A 34 -39.02 0.98 -18.85
N ILE A 35 -38.70 2.26 -18.67
CA ILE A 35 -39.70 3.32 -18.44
C ILE A 35 -40.60 3.49 -19.67
N ILE A 36 -40.02 3.48 -20.88
CA ILE A 36 -40.79 3.56 -22.13
C ILE A 36 -41.78 2.38 -22.22
N GLU A 37 -41.34 1.17 -21.88
CA GLU A 37 -42.19 -0.02 -21.86
C GLU A 37 -43.35 0.09 -20.85
N LEU A 38 -43.09 0.65 -19.66
CA LEU A 38 -44.14 0.94 -18.67
C LEU A 38 -45.16 1.97 -19.16
N ILE A 39 -44.69 3.04 -19.82
CA ILE A 39 -45.58 4.08 -20.37
C ILE A 39 -46.45 3.53 -21.50
N LEU A 40 -45.88 2.67 -22.35
CA LEU A 40 -46.62 2.04 -23.43
C LEU A 40 -47.70 1.11 -22.87
N THR A 41 -47.42 0.32 -21.82
CA THR A 41 -48.40 -0.65 -21.26
C THR A 41 -49.53 -0.02 -20.46
N GLN A 42 -49.36 1.21 -19.93
CA GLN A 42 -50.36 1.93 -19.14
C GLN A 42 -50.51 3.38 -19.63
N PRO A 43 -51.24 3.64 -20.74
CA PRO A 43 -51.34 4.98 -21.32
C PRO A 43 -52.16 5.91 -20.42
N SER A 44 -51.51 6.94 -19.89
CA SER A 44 -52.11 7.91 -18.96
C SER A 44 -52.84 9.08 -19.64
N SER A 45 -52.71 9.25 -20.96
CA SER A 45 -53.30 10.36 -21.71
C SER A 45 -54.06 9.90 -22.95
N ALA A 46 -55.05 10.69 -23.39
CA ALA A 46 -55.92 10.37 -24.53
C ALA A 46 -55.14 10.19 -25.85
N LEU A 47 -54.06 10.95 -26.06
CA LEU A 47 -53.18 10.84 -27.23
C LEU A 47 -52.41 9.50 -27.22
N LEU A 48 -51.86 9.11 -26.07
CA LEU A 48 -51.16 7.83 -25.92
C LEU A 48 -52.09 6.63 -26.07
N ALA A 49 -53.33 6.74 -25.60
CA ALA A 49 -54.36 5.70 -25.79
C ALA A 49 -54.70 5.51 -27.28
N GLN A 50 -54.79 6.60 -28.05
CA GLN A 50 -55.09 6.57 -29.47
C GLN A 50 -53.94 5.95 -30.30
N LEU A 51 -52.68 6.30 -29.96
CA LEU A 51 -51.49 5.69 -30.57
C LEU A 51 -51.37 4.19 -30.22
N ASN A 52 -51.67 3.82 -28.97
CA ASN A 52 -51.69 2.43 -28.54
C ASN A 52 -52.72 1.62 -29.35
N GLN A 53 -53.94 2.13 -29.52
CA GLN A 53 -54.99 1.44 -30.27
C GLN A 53 -54.63 1.17 -31.75
N GLN A 54 -53.77 2.00 -32.36
CA GLN A 54 -53.39 1.89 -33.77
C GLN A 54 -52.11 1.06 -34.03
N TYR A 55 -51.18 1.01 -33.06
CA TYR A 55 -49.84 0.39 -33.26
C TYR A 55 -49.43 -0.60 -32.16
N SER A 56 -50.31 -0.88 -31.19
CA SER A 56 -50.14 -1.74 -30.01
C SER A 56 -49.19 -2.92 -30.26
N GLU A 57 -49.63 -3.93 -31.01
CA GLU A 57 -48.97 -5.23 -31.06
C GLU A 57 -47.53 -5.16 -31.62
N VAL A 58 -47.32 -4.41 -32.70
CA VAL A 58 -46.00 -4.30 -33.35
C VAL A 58 -45.05 -3.43 -32.54
N SER A 59 -45.56 -2.37 -31.91
CA SER A 59 -44.77 -1.48 -31.06
C SER A 59 -44.31 -2.18 -29.78
N TYR A 60 -45.16 -3.00 -29.15
CA TYR A 60 -44.79 -3.77 -27.96
C TYR A 60 -43.75 -4.84 -28.28
N ILE A 61 -43.96 -5.64 -29.33
CA ILE A 61 -43.03 -6.70 -29.71
C ILE A 61 -41.65 -6.13 -30.04
N SER A 62 -41.59 -5.01 -30.78
CA SER A 62 -40.31 -4.36 -31.11
C SER A 62 -39.62 -3.75 -29.89
N ALA A 63 -40.36 -3.13 -28.97
CA ALA A 63 -39.82 -2.60 -27.71
C ALA A 63 -39.23 -3.71 -26.83
N ILE A 64 -39.95 -4.83 -26.67
CA ILE A 64 -39.49 -6.01 -25.92
C ILE A 64 -38.20 -6.57 -26.53
N ILE A 65 -38.13 -6.71 -27.87
CA ILE A 65 -36.93 -7.21 -28.55
C ILE A 65 -35.73 -6.28 -28.31
N ILE A 66 -35.92 -4.96 -28.41
CA ILE A 66 -34.85 -3.98 -28.16
C ILE A 66 -34.41 -4.03 -26.70
N PHE A 67 -35.34 -4.12 -25.75
CA PHE A 67 -35.03 -4.25 -24.33
C PHE A 67 -34.23 -5.52 -24.04
N LEU A 68 -34.63 -6.67 -24.59
CA LEU A 68 -33.89 -7.93 -24.44
C LEU A 68 -32.48 -7.85 -25.05
N LEU A 69 -32.31 -7.20 -26.20
CA LEU A 69 -31.00 -6.98 -26.80
C LEU A 69 -30.11 -6.10 -25.92
N LEU A 70 -30.65 -5.00 -25.38
CA LEU A 70 -29.92 -4.12 -24.44
C LEU A 70 -29.55 -4.88 -23.16
N LEU A 71 -30.47 -5.68 -22.62
CA LEU A 71 -30.24 -6.51 -21.44
C LEU A 71 -29.07 -7.49 -21.67
N ILE A 72 -29.05 -8.19 -22.81
CA ILE A 72 -27.96 -9.11 -23.18
C ILE A 72 -26.62 -8.36 -23.26
N ILE A 73 -26.60 -7.16 -23.87
CA ILE A 73 -25.38 -6.35 -23.97
C ILE A 73 -24.87 -5.95 -22.57
N VAL A 74 -25.75 -5.53 -21.66
CA VAL A 74 -25.39 -5.17 -20.29
C VAL A 74 -24.86 -6.36 -19.51
N LEU A 75 -25.50 -7.52 -19.61
CA LEU A 75 -25.04 -8.75 -18.94
C LEU A 75 -23.64 -9.17 -19.42
N ILE A 76 -23.40 -9.19 -20.73
CA ILE A 76 -22.09 -9.52 -21.31
C ILE A 76 -21.03 -8.50 -20.88
N SER A 77 -21.38 -7.21 -20.89
CA SER A 77 -20.46 -6.13 -20.48
C SER A 77 -20.10 -6.23 -19.01
N SER A 78 -21.07 -6.51 -18.14
CA SER A 78 -20.85 -6.72 -16.70
C SER A 78 -19.93 -7.92 -16.42
N HIS A 79 -20.15 -9.04 -17.12
CA HIS A 79 -19.27 -10.21 -17.02
C HIS A 79 -17.83 -9.90 -17.45
N LEU A 80 -17.64 -9.25 -18.60
CA LEU A 80 -16.32 -8.87 -19.11
C LEU A 80 -15.60 -7.86 -18.21
N SER A 81 -16.35 -6.95 -17.57
CA SER A 81 -15.78 -6.00 -16.61
C SER A 81 -15.23 -6.71 -15.37
N LYS A 82 -15.99 -7.67 -14.83
CA LYS A 82 -15.53 -8.48 -13.69
C LYS A 82 -14.30 -9.32 -14.05
N GLU A 83 -14.25 -9.86 -15.25
CA GLU A 83 -13.10 -10.65 -15.73
C GLU A 83 -11.84 -9.78 -15.89
N LYS A 84 -11.96 -8.58 -16.49
CA LYS A 84 -10.86 -7.61 -16.54
C LYS A 84 -10.36 -7.20 -15.17
N LEU A 85 -11.27 -6.91 -14.23
CA LEU A 85 -10.90 -6.55 -12.86
C LEU A 85 -10.17 -7.69 -12.15
N ARG A 86 -10.57 -8.94 -12.40
CA ARG A 86 -9.87 -10.13 -11.89
C ARG A 86 -8.48 -10.26 -12.49
N GLU A 87 -8.35 -10.16 -13.81
CA GLU A 87 -7.03 -10.21 -14.48
C GLU A 87 -6.10 -9.09 -14.00
N GLU A 88 -6.61 -7.87 -13.84
CA GLU A 88 -5.83 -6.74 -13.31
C GLU A 88 -5.41 -6.97 -11.85
N HIS A 89 -6.29 -7.58 -11.04
CA HIS A 89 -5.99 -7.93 -9.66
C HIS A 89 -4.94 -9.05 -9.58
N GLU A 90 -5.07 -10.10 -10.38
CA GLU A 90 -4.10 -11.19 -10.48
C GLU A 90 -2.72 -10.67 -10.92
N LYS A 91 -2.67 -9.80 -11.95
CA LYS A 91 -1.41 -9.18 -12.38
C LYS A 91 -0.76 -8.31 -11.30
N ARG A 92 -1.55 -7.61 -10.49
CA ARG A 92 -1.04 -6.84 -9.35
C ARG A 92 -0.47 -7.77 -8.30
N LEU A 93 -1.17 -8.84 -7.96
CA LEU A 93 -0.72 -9.84 -7.00
C LEU A 93 0.57 -10.52 -7.46
N ASP A 94 0.67 -10.91 -8.73
CA ASP A 94 1.89 -11.48 -9.31
C ASP A 94 3.06 -10.52 -9.21
N LYS A 95 2.83 -9.23 -9.49
CA LYS A 95 3.88 -8.21 -9.33
C LYS A 95 4.31 -8.05 -7.88
N GLU A 96 3.37 -7.96 -6.94
CA GLU A 96 3.67 -7.88 -5.51
C GLU A 96 4.45 -9.10 -5.01
N LEU A 97 4.14 -10.30 -5.53
CA LEU A 97 4.89 -11.52 -5.24
C LEU A 97 6.31 -11.47 -5.79
N LEU A 98 6.52 -10.97 -7.02
CA LEU A 98 7.85 -10.81 -7.60
C LEU A 98 8.70 -9.82 -6.79
N ASP A 99 8.13 -8.65 -6.45
CA ASP A 99 8.81 -7.64 -5.62
C ASP A 99 9.17 -8.22 -4.23
N TYR A 100 8.30 -9.08 -3.67
CA TYR A 100 8.57 -9.77 -2.41
C TYR A 100 9.69 -10.81 -2.53
N VAL A 101 9.74 -11.56 -3.63
CA VAL A 101 10.81 -12.54 -3.91
C VAL A 101 12.15 -11.84 -4.07
N GLU A 102 12.21 -10.75 -4.84
CA GLU A 102 13.43 -9.94 -5.00
C GLU A 102 13.95 -9.46 -3.64
N LYS A 103 13.05 -8.93 -2.80
CA LYS A 103 13.42 -8.51 -1.45
C LYS A 103 13.91 -9.66 -0.56
N LEU A 104 13.34 -10.86 -0.72
CA LEU A 104 13.81 -12.05 -0.01
C LEU A 104 15.20 -12.48 -0.49
N GLU A 105 15.47 -12.40 -1.78
CA GLU A 105 16.79 -12.68 -2.36
C GLU A 105 17.84 -11.71 -1.82
N ASP A 106 17.55 -10.40 -1.81
CA ASP A 106 18.41 -9.38 -1.22
C ASP A 106 18.73 -9.66 0.26
N MET A 107 17.70 -10.01 1.06
CA MET A 107 17.87 -10.39 2.46
C MET A 107 18.71 -11.66 2.62
N HIS A 108 18.56 -12.63 1.72
CA HIS A 108 19.34 -13.86 1.72
C HIS A 108 20.81 -13.60 1.41
N ASP A 109 21.09 -12.72 0.45
CA ASP A 109 22.45 -12.32 0.08
C ASP A 109 23.12 -11.51 1.21
N GLU A 110 22.40 -10.60 1.85
CA GLU A 110 22.87 -9.86 3.03
C GLU A 110 23.22 -10.83 4.18
N LEU A 111 22.36 -11.82 4.44
CA LEU A 111 22.62 -12.84 5.45
C LEU A 111 23.82 -13.73 5.10
N ALA A 112 24.01 -14.05 3.82
CA ALA A 112 25.15 -14.81 3.35
C ALA A 112 26.47 -14.03 3.53
N SER A 113 26.46 -12.72 3.23
CA SER A 113 27.59 -11.82 3.49
C SER A 113 27.89 -11.74 4.99
N PHE A 114 26.88 -11.52 5.82
CA PHE A 114 27.04 -11.47 7.27
C PHE A 114 27.67 -12.75 7.84
N ARG A 115 27.20 -13.92 7.38
CA ARG A 115 27.78 -15.22 7.78
C ARG A 115 29.24 -15.36 7.36
N HIS A 116 29.58 -14.92 6.15
CA HIS A 116 30.95 -14.96 5.66
C HIS A 116 31.87 -14.07 6.51
N ASP A 117 31.44 -12.84 6.80
CA ASP A 117 32.20 -11.90 7.62
C ASP A 117 32.37 -12.43 9.05
N TYR A 118 31.33 -13.02 9.62
CA TYR A 118 31.40 -13.68 10.92
C TYR A 118 32.36 -14.87 10.93
N MET A 119 32.35 -15.70 9.87
CA MET A 119 33.29 -16.82 9.74
C MET A 119 34.74 -16.33 9.69
N ASN A 120 35.01 -15.25 8.96
CA ASN A 120 36.35 -14.67 8.88
C ASN A 120 36.83 -14.16 10.24
N ILE A 121 35.97 -13.51 11.01
CA ILE A 121 36.30 -13.09 12.38
C ILE A 121 36.67 -14.29 13.25
N LEU A 122 35.89 -15.38 13.19
CA LEU A 122 36.17 -16.60 13.96
C LEU A 122 37.50 -17.25 13.55
N LEU A 123 37.80 -17.30 12.25
CA LEU A 123 39.07 -17.85 11.75
C LEU A 123 40.27 -16.99 12.19
N SER A 124 40.14 -15.65 12.16
CA SER A 124 41.18 -14.76 12.68
C SER A 124 41.41 -14.94 14.18
N LEU A 125 40.35 -15.13 14.96
CA LEU A 125 40.46 -15.45 16.38
C LEU A 125 41.10 -16.83 16.62
N GLU A 126 40.71 -17.84 15.86
CA GLU A 126 41.30 -19.18 15.94
C GLU A 126 42.82 -19.14 15.66
N GLU A 127 43.23 -18.39 14.64
CA GLU A 127 44.65 -18.21 14.31
C GLU A 127 45.42 -17.49 15.43
N GLY A 128 44.86 -16.41 15.98
CA GLY A 128 45.44 -15.70 17.12
C GLY A 128 45.60 -16.59 18.36
N ILE A 129 44.61 -17.46 18.63
CA ILE A 129 44.67 -18.43 19.73
C ILE A 129 45.75 -19.48 19.45
N ARG A 130 45.79 -20.05 18.24
CA ARG A 130 46.74 -21.09 17.83
C ARG A 130 48.18 -20.60 17.94
N THR A 131 48.45 -19.37 17.49
CA THR A 131 49.76 -18.73 17.53
C THR A 131 50.12 -18.17 18.91
N LYS A 132 49.19 -18.21 19.88
CA LYS A 132 49.29 -17.56 21.19
C LYS A 132 49.59 -16.06 21.08
N ASN A 133 49.16 -15.44 19.99
CA ASN A 133 49.36 -14.03 19.72
C ASN A 133 48.21 -13.21 20.31
N VAL A 134 48.32 -12.90 21.59
CA VAL A 134 47.29 -12.12 22.32
C VAL A 134 47.03 -10.76 21.68
N LYS A 135 48.06 -10.12 21.09
CA LYS A 135 47.91 -8.84 20.39
C LYS A 135 46.96 -8.91 19.21
N GLU A 136 47.01 -9.99 18.44
CA GLU A 136 46.15 -10.20 17.27
C GLU A 136 44.70 -10.47 17.68
N ILE A 137 44.50 -11.21 18.77
CA ILE A 137 43.18 -11.41 19.37
C ILE A 137 42.59 -10.08 19.86
N GLU A 138 43.38 -9.28 20.59
CA GLU A 138 42.95 -7.95 21.06
C GLU A 138 42.58 -7.04 19.89
N GLN A 139 43.35 -7.08 18.82
CA GLN A 139 43.09 -6.28 17.63
C GLN A 139 41.75 -6.66 16.96
N VAL A 140 41.50 -7.95 16.72
CA VAL A 140 40.21 -8.42 16.17
C VAL A 140 39.04 -8.04 17.07
N TYR A 141 39.22 -8.12 18.40
CA TYR A 141 38.19 -7.75 19.35
C TYR A 141 37.86 -6.25 19.32
N TYR A 142 38.86 -5.37 19.40
CA TYR A 142 38.63 -3.93 19.46
C TYR A 142 38.29 -3.29 18.12
N ASP A 143 38.81 -3.82 17.01
CA ASP A 143 38.61 -3.22 15.69
C ASP A 143 37.30 -3.68 15.04
N VAL A 144 36.82 -4.90 15.37
CA VAL A 144 35.66 -5.50 14.69
C VAL A 144 34.53 -5.84 15.65
N ILE A 145 34.80 -6.59 16.72
CA ILE A 145 33.75 -7.13 17.60
C ILE A 145 33.12 -6.04 18.47
N ALA A 146 33.93 -5.25 19.19
CA ALA A 146 33.44 -4.22 20.11
C ALA A 146 32.64 -3.10 19.42
N PRO A 147 33.05 -2.58 18.25
CA PRO A 147 32.26 -1.61 17.49
C PRO A 147 30.95 -2.20 16.99
N THR A 148 30.94 -3.45 16.52
CA THR A 148 29.73 -4.14 16.04
C THR A 148 28.72 -4.34 17.16
N LEU A 149 29.18 -4.80 18.33
CA LEU A 149 28.36 -4.91 19.54
C LEU A 149 27.80 -3.56 19.99
N LYS A 150 28.60 -2.49 19.89
CA LYS A 150 28.15 -1.14 20.20
C LYS A 150 27.06 -0.68 19.24
N THR A 151 27.21 -0.89 17.94
CA THR A 151 26.18 -0.53 16.94
C THR A 151 24.87 -1.28 17.17
N ILE A 152 24.93 -2.60 17.43
CA ILE A 152 23.76 -3.43 17.73
C ILE A 152 23.08 -2.92 19.02
N ASN A 153 23.86 -2.72 20.07
CA ASN A 153 23.32 -2.23 21.35
C ASN A 153 22.77 -0.81 21.25
N ASP A 154 23.45 0.10 20.56
CA ASP A 154 22.98 1.50 20.39
C ASP A 154 21.66 1.53 19.60
N HIS A 155 21.50 0.66 18.58
CA HIS A 155 20.24 0.51 17.84
C HIS A 155 19.10 -0.08 18.69
N GLU A 156 19.37 -1.12 19.50
CA GLU A 156 18.36 -1.67 20.42
C GLU A 156 18.01 -0.71 21.57
N LEU A 157 19.00 0.00 22.12
CA LEU A 157 18.84 0.93 23.24
C LEU A 157 18.02 2.17 22.84
N ASP A 158 18.19 2.67 21.62
CA ASP A 158 17.38 3.79 21.13
C ASP A 158 15.92 3.36 20.87
N ILE A 159 15.67 2.21 20.24
CA ILE A 159 14.30 1.69 20.08
C ILE A 159 13.64 1.41 21.43
N ALA A 160 14.41 0.96 22.43
CA ALA A 160 13.91 0.75 23.79
C ALA A 160 13.39 2.05 24.42
N LYS A 161 13.90 3.24 24.07
CA LYS A 161 13.35 4.52 24.58
C LYS A 161 11.92 4.78 24.12
N LEU A 162 11.49 4.23 22.97
CA LEU A 162 10.09 4.28 22.54
C LEU A 162 9.15 3.51 23.48
N SER A 163 9.67 2.62 24.34
CA SER A 163 8.85 1.96 25.37
C SER A 163 8.26 2.95 26.38
N ARG A 164 8.91 4.10 26.59
CA ARG A 164 8.45 5.19 27.46
C ARG A 164 7.26 5.95 26.90
N VAL A 165 6.90 5.75 25.62
CA VAL A 165 5.66 6.27 25.04
C VAL A 165 4.54 5.27 25.33
N HIS A 166 3.67 5.58 26.30
CA HIS A 166 2.61 4.69 26.78
C HIS A 166 1.32 4.77 25.95
N ILE A 167 1.29 5.63 24.92
CA ILE A 167 0.19 5.75 23.96
C ILE A 167 0.47 4.77 22.80
N PRO A 168 -0.21 3.61 22.71
CA PRO A 168 0.17 2.54 21.79
C PRO A 168 0.20 2.96 20.33
N GLU A 169 -0.73 3.80 19.90
CA GLU A 169 -0.87 4.28 18.53
C GLU A 169 0.32 5.17 18.15
N VAL A 170 0.70 6.10 19.03
CA VAL A 170 1.86 6.99 18.82
C VAL A 170 3.15 6.18 18.82
N ARG A 171 3.31 5.27 19.78
CA ARG A 171 4.49 4.40 19.87
C ARG A 171 4.66 3.55 18.61
N SER A 172 3.58 2.98 18.10
CA SER A 172 3.61 2.15 16.88
C SER A 172 4.05 2.97 15.67
N VAL A 173 3.49 4.17 15.49
CA VAL A 173 3.85 5.09 14.40
C VAL A 173 5.33 5.49 14.49
N LEU A 174 5.81 5.90 15.66
CA LEU A 174 7.21 6.27 15.85
C LEU A 174 8.15 5.09 15.59
N ARG A 175 7.82 3.88 16.05
CA ARG A 175 8.60 2.66 15.74
C ARG A 175 8.72 2.43 14.25
N ALA A 176 7.60 2.54 13.51
CA ALA A 176 7.61 2.38 12.07
C ALA A 176 8.52 3.42 11.40
N LYS A 177 8.41 4.70 11.76
CA LYS A 177 9.24 5.77 11.17
C LYS A 177 10.72 5.62 11.50
N VAL A 178 11.07 5.29 12.74
CA VAL A 178 12.46 5.05 13.16
C VAL A 178 13.04 3.87 12.40
N SER A 179 12.29 2.78 12.26
CA SER A 179 12.70 1.62 11.47
C SER A 179 12.90 1.98 9.99
N THR A 180 12.01 2.78 9.39
CA THR A 180 12.18 3.29 8.02
C THR A 180 13.48 4.08 7.85
N ALA A 181 13.77 5.00 8.76
CA ALA A 181 14.99 5.80 8.72
C ALA A 181 16.25 4.92 8.85
N GLN A 182 16.24 3.94 9.77
CA GLN A 182 17.33 2.99 9.95
C GLN A 182 17.55 2.13 8.69
N HIS A 183 16.49 1.66 8.04
CA HIS A 183 16.58 0.94 6.76
C HIS A 183 17.19 1.78 5.64
N GLN A 184 17.04 3.10 5.69
CA GLN A 184 17.69 4.04 4.78
C GLN A 184 19.11 4.44 5.21
N GLN A 185 19.70 3.71 6.16
CA GLN A 185 21.02 3.96 6.74
C GLN A 185 21.17 5.33 7.41
N ILE A 186 20.06 5.89 7.93
CA ILE A 186 20.08 7.11 8.75
C ILE A 186 20.28 6.72 10.21
N LYS A 187 21.23 7.38 10.87
CA LYS A 187 21.44 7.22 12.32
C LYS A 187 20.34 7.97 13.07
N VAL A 188 19.48 7.25 13.77
CA VAL A 188 18.41 7.83 14.59
C VAL A 188 18.85 7.98 16.04
N LEU A 189 18.66 9.16 16.62
CA LEU A 189 18.89 9.45 18.04
C LEU A 189 17.56 9.80 18.70
N LEU A 190 17.20 9.05 19.74
CA LEU A 190 15.94 9.25 20.47
C LEU A 190 16.22 9.88 21.85
N ASP A 191 15.54 10.98 22.14
CA ASP A 191 15.56 11.67 23.44
C ASP A 191 14.16 11.72 24.06
N ILE A 192 13.85 10.70 24.85
CA ILE A 192 12.57 10.53 25.54
C ILE A 192 12.89 10.26 27.00
N PRO A 193 13.16 11.30 27.81
CA PRO A 193 13.70 11.14 29.16
C PRO A 193 12.68 10.53 30.14
N GLU A 194 11.39 10.80 29.93
CA GLU A 194 10.31 10.44 30.85
C GLU A 194 9.21 9.63 30.15
N ASN A 195 8.31 9.04 30.94
CA ASN A 195 7.15 8.32 30.39
C ASN A 195 6.10 9.32 29.87
N ILE A 196 5.68 9.14 28.62
CA ILE A 196 4.63 9.93 28.00
C ILE A 196 3.32 9.15 28.07
N GLU A 197 2.42 9.58 28.95
CA GLU A 197 1.13 8.92 29.16
C GLU A 197 0.00 9.47 28.27
N SER A 198 0.10 10.72 27.84
CA SER A 198 -0.93 11.38 27.04
C SER A 198 -0.34 12.42 26.09
N VAL A 199 -1.15 12.89 25.13
CA VAL A 199 -0.80 14.02 24.25
C VAL A 199 -1.80 15.15 24.47
N SER A 200 -1.33 16.40 24.40
CA SER A 200 -2.13 17.62 24.66
C SER A 200 -3.19 17.93 23.59
N MET A 201 -3.37 17.02 22.62
CA MET A 201 -4.33 17.13 21.52
C MET A 201 -4.89 15.75 21.18
N THR A 202 -5.83 15.67 20.23
CA THR A 202 -6.35 14.38 19.78
C THR A 202 -5.24 13.51 19.20
N VAL A 203 -5.16 12.25 19.62
CA VAL A 203 -4.14 11.28 19.19
C VAL A 203 -4.03 11.20 17.66
N ILE A 204 -5.17 11.21 16.96
CA ILE A 204 -5.22 11.16 15.48
C ILE A 204 -4.52 12.38 14.85
N SER A 205 -4.82 13.59 15.32
CA SER A 205 -4.15 14.81 14.83
C SER A 205 -2.66 14.81 15.16
N PHE A 206 -2.28 14.38 16.37
CA PHE A 206 -0.88 14.28 16.75
C PHE A 206 -0.12 13.33 15.82
N ILE A 207 -0.64 12.12 15.61
CA ILE A 207 -0.08 11.13 14.68
C ILE A 207 0.09 11.70 13.28
N ARG A 208 -0.90 12.43 12.76
CA ARG A 208 -0.80 13.05 11.43
C ARG A 208 0.34 14.07 11.37
N ILE A 209 0.46 14.93 12.38
CA ILE A 209 1.51 15.96 12.45
C ILE A 209 2.89 15.31 12.51
N ILE A 210 3.12 14.40 13.47
CA ILE A 210 4.44 13.77 13.62
C ILE A 210 4.80 12.91 12.41
N SER A 211 3.82 12.30 11.75
CA SER A 211 4.10 11.47 10.57
C SER A 211 4.66 12.32 9.43
N VAL A 212 4.00 13.45 9.11
CA VAL A 212 4.47 14.38 8.08
C VAL A 212 5.82 15.00 8.47
N LEU A 213 5.97 15.41 9.72
CA LEU A 213 7.19 16.07 10.20
C LEU A 213 8.40 15.11 10.16
N VAL A 214 8.22 13.86 10.58
CA VAL A 214 9.28 12.85 10.54
C VAL A 214 9.56 12.38 9.11
N ASP A 215 8.54 12.23 8.26
CA ASP A 215 8.73 11.87 6.85
C ASP A 215 9.60 12.90 6.12
N ASN A 216 9.27 14.18 6.26
CA ASN A 216 10.06 15.26 5.67
C ASN A 216 11.51 15.25 6.18
N ALA A 217 11.71 15.00 7.48
CA ALA A 217 13.03 14.95 8.07
C ALA A 217 13.84 13.74 7.58
N ILE A 218 13.19 12.60 7.36
CA ILE A 218 13.80 11.40 6.78
C ILE A 218 14.20 11.67 5.32
N GLU A 219 13.29 12.21 4.51
CA GLU A 219 13.53 12.53 3.10
C GLU A 219 14.77 13.41 2.92
N GLU A 220 14.89 14.47 3.72
CA GLU A 220 16.05 15.35 3.70
C GLU A 220 17.32 14.70 4.29
N ALA A 221 17.20 13.92 5.38
CA ALA A 221 18.33 13.24 6.00
C ALA A 221 19.01 12.24 5.06
N VAL A 222 18.25 11.56 4.19
CA VAL A 222 18.81 10.64 3.17
C VAL A 222 19.81 11.35 2.26
N HIS A 223 19.56 12.61 1.95
CA HIS A 223 20.38 13.42 1.04
C HIS A 223 21.48 14.23 1.75
N SER A 224 21.50 14.22 3.09
CA SER A 224 22.51 14.90 3.90
C SER A 224 23.84 14.13 3.97
N GLU A 225 24.95 14.84 4.19
CA GLU A 225 26.27 14.20 4.35
C GLU A 225 26.37 13.36 5.63
N GLU A 226 25.80 13.84 6.75
CA GLU A 226 25.91 13.17 8.05
C GLU A 226 24.87 12.07 8.27
N LYS A 227 23.72 12.11 7.57
CA LYS A 227 22.60 11.15 7.70
C LYS A 227 22.18 10.90 9.15
N ILE A 228 21.85 11.96 9.87
CA ILE A 228 21.42 11.90 11.27
C ILE A 228 19.98 12.39 11.39
N LEU A 229 19.16 11.67 12.16
CA LEU A 229 17.82 12.10 12.56
C LEU A 229 17.73 12.09 14.09
N GLN A 230 17.38 13.21 14.70
CA GLN A 230 17.13 13.33 16.13
C GLN A 230 15.64 13.55 16.38
N ILE A 231 15.05 12.75 17.26
CA ILE A 231 13.67 12.92 17.70
C ILE A 231 13.66 13.05 19.22
N ALA A 232 13.12 14.16 19.72
CA ALA A 232 12.94 14.39 21.15
C ALA A 232 11.45 14.49 21.51
N PHE A 233 11.03 13.83 22.58
CA PHE A 233 9.69 13.92 23.11
C PHE A 233 9.70 13.99 24.65
N PHE A 234 9.34 15.15 25.20
CA PHE A 234 9.37 15.41 26.63
C PHE A 234 8.35 16.47 27.05
N GLU A 235 8.15 16.59 28.36
CA GLU A 235 7.35 17.66 28.98
C GLU A 235 8.25 18.63 29.72
N MET A 236 8.00 19.94 29.57
CA MET A 236 8.69 20.99 30.30
C MET A 236 7.72 22.15 30.54
N ASP A 237 7.70 22.72 31.75
CA ASP A 237 6.84 23.86 32.11
C ASP A 237 5.34 23.65 31.75
N SER A 238 4.83 22.43 31.99
CA SER A 238 3.46 22.02 31.63
C SER A 238 3.14 22.14 30.14
N ARG A 239 4.15 22.04 29.27
CA ARG A 239 4.02 21.96 27.82
C ARG A 239 4.70 20.71 27.30
N GLN A 240 4.09 20.09 26.30
CA GLN A 240 4.67 18.98 25.58
C GLN A 240 5.48 19.46 24.38
N TYR A 241 6.67 18.91 24.24
CA TYR A 241 7.59 19.20 23.15
C TYR A 241 7.80 17.93 22.33
N PHE A 242 7.52 18.02 21.03
CA PHE A 242 7.92 17.03 20.05
C PHE A 242 8.81 17.72 19.02
N ILE A 243 10.09 17.36 18.99
CA ILE A 243 11.10 18.01 18.18
C ILE A 243 11.72 16.98 17.25
N VAL A 244 11.85 17.34 15.98
CA VAL A 244 12.59 16.54 14.99
C VAL A 244 13.64 17.42 14.36
N ARG A 245 14.86 16.88 14.24
CA ARG A 245 16.00 17.53 13.61
C ARG A 245 16.67 16.53 12.68
N ASN A 246 16.99 16.96 11.48
CA ASN A 246 17.73 16.20 10.47
C ASN A 246 18.96 16.99 9.99
#